data_AF-W1N397-F1
#
_entry.id   AF-W1N397-F1
#
_cell.length_a   1.000
_cell.length_b   1.000
_cell.length_c   1.000
_cell.angle_alpha   90.00
_cell.angle_beta   90.00
_cell.angle_gamma   90.00
#
_symmetry.space_group_name_H-M   'P 1'
#
loop_
_entity.id
_entity.type
_entity.pdbx_description
1 polymer ?
#
loop_
_entity_poly.entity_id
_entity_poly.type
_entity_poly.pdbx_seq_one_letter_code
_entity_poly.pdbx_strand_id
1 'polypeptide(L)'
;MKRSLLLIVALSSGLALAGCNDGDGDTANADSGQDDTQQAAMANQQTISGTLSFTESGEALPEDAEVTLSLSDVSLADAPAKLIVEKSIDVEQLAPTDFTLAYSADDVVVNHAHGVRAQIHDEDGNLLWTTTDANLVKVGNDSDQAPITVILHPVGPDGSVKTASLQQAQEQLLSSGDEPNAAEQEVVESANPEAVSEEVDDIQEPSAAEAAEAAPEDSVESPQS
;
A
#
# COMPACT_ATOMS: atom_id res chain seq x y z
N MET A 1 16.98 24.59 -12.31
CA MET A 1 17.30 25.80 -13.13
C MET A 1 16.10 26.76 -13.14
N LYS A 2 16.23 27.97 -12.57
CA LYS A 2 15.15 28.98 -12.48
C LYS A 2 14.75 29.48 -13.88
N ARG A 3 13.47 29.45 -14.24
CA ARG A 3 12.94 30.13 -15.43
C ARG A 3 12.14 31.38 -15.04
N SER A 4 12.73 32.52 -15.35
CA SER A 4 12.24 33.88 -15.11
C SER A 4 10.89 34.17 -15.77
N LEU A 5 9.96 34.65 -14.95
CA LEU A 5 9.35 35.99 -15.00
C LEU A 5 9.24 36.68 -16.38
N LEU A 6 8.01 36.87 -16.87
CA LEU A 6 7.65 37.95 -17.79
C LEU A 6 6.34 38.64 -17.36
N LEU A 7 6.48 39.93 -17.03
CA LEU A 7 5.45 40.90 -16.67
C LEU A 7 4.75 41.43 -17.93
N ILE A 8 3.41 41.46 -17.96
CA ILE A 8 2.66 42.37 -18.83
C ILE A 8 1.67 43.15 -17.96
N VAL A 9 2.04 44.41 -17.72
CA VAL A 9 1.24 45.44 -17.05
C VAL A 9 0.34 46.09 -18.11
N ALA A 10 -0.97 46.09 -17.90
CA ALA A 10 -1.89 46.99 -18.58
C ALA A 10 -2.70 47.76 -17.53
N LEU A 11 -2.22 48.97 -17.19
CA LEU A 11 -2.94 49.96 -16.43
C LEU A 11 -4.13 50.48 -17.24
N SER A 12 -5.34 50.29 -16.75
CA SER A 12 -6.46 51.17 -17.09
C SER A 12 -7.19 51.57 -15.81
N SER A 13 -6.72 52.67 -15.23
CA SER A 13 -7.44 53.41 -14.18
C SER A 13 -8.55 54.25 -14.80
N GLY A 14 -9.79 53.97 -14.41
CA GLY A 14 -10.93 54.89 -14.53
C GLY A 14 -11.33 55.38 -13.14
N LEU A 15 -11.34 56.70 -12.97
CA LEU A 15 -11.52 57.42 -11.69
C LEU A 15 -13.01 57.64 -11.34
N ALA A 16 -13.26 57.74 -10.03
CA ALA A 16 -14.53 57.70 -9.29
C ALA A 16 -15.51 58.87 -9.52
N LEU A 17 -16.75 58.71 -9.02
CA LEU A 17 -17.46 59.71 -8.18
C LEU A 17 -18.71 59.10 -7.48
N ALA A 18 -18.90 59.54 -6.23
CA ALA A 18 -19.81 59.02 -5.22
C ALA A 18 -21.29 59.42 -5.40
N GLY A 19 -22.19 58.64 -4.80
CA GLY A 19 -23.57 59.03 -4.49
C GLY A 19 -24.01 58.43 -3.15
N CYS A 20 -24.44 59.27 -2.21
CA CYS A 20 -24.97 58.91 -0.89
C CYS A 20 -26.47 58.57 -0.94
N ASN A 21 -26.82 57.47 -0.27
CA ASN A 21 -27.96 57.21 0.64
C ASN A 21 -29.20 58.14 0.62
N ASP A 22 -30.39 57.59 0.39
CA ASP A 22 -31.59 57.74 1.25
C ASP A 22 -32.67 56.72 0.81
N GLY A 23 -33.33 56.08 1.80
CA GLY A 23 -34.12 54.87 1.63
C GLY A 23 -35.52 55.06 1.05
N ASP A 24 -36.11 53.94 0.60
CA ASP A 24 -37.49 53.50 0.86
C ASP A 24 -37.81 52.26 -0.01
N GLY A 25 -38.31 51.20 0.62
CA GLY A 25 -39.19 50.23 -0.05
C GLY A 25 -38.58 48.95 -0.61
N ASP A 26 -38.99 47.84 0.02
CA ASP A 26 -39.18 46.50 -0.53
C ASP A 26 -38.01 45.49 -0.44
N THR A 27 -38.02 44.80 0.70
CA THR A 27 -37.51 43.45 0.91
C THR A 27 -37.91 42.47 -0.21
N ALA A 28 -36.94 42.00 -0.99
CA ALA A 28 -36.96 40.65 -1.57
C ALA A 28 -35.53 40.15 -1.84
N ASN A 29 -35.20 39.07 -1.13
CA ASN A 29 -34.05 38.17 -1.29
C ASN A 29 -33.49 38.05 -2.73
N ALA A 30 -32.17 38.13 -2.86
CA ALA A 30 -31.41 37.36 -3.85
C ALA A 30 -29.95 37.20 -3.42
N ASP A 31 -29.63 35.96 -3.04
CA ASP A 31 -28.37 35.26 -3.29
C ASP A 31 -27.15 35.59 -2.40
N SER A 32 -27.23 35.13 -1.16
CA SER A 32 -26.06 34.77 -0.35
C SER A 32 -26.04 33.24 -0.17
N GLY A 33 -25.87 32.49 -1.27
CA GLY A 33 -25.83 31.02 -1.28
C GLY A 33 -24.42 30.40 -1.26
N GLN A 34 -23.37 31.19 -0.99
CA GLN A 34 -21.97 30.73 -1.10
C GLN A 34 -21.30 30.32 0.22
N ASP A 35 -21.97 30.44 1.38
CA ASP A 35 -21.39 30.08 2.68
C ASP A 35 -21.85 28.69 3.18
N ASP A 36 -23.11 28.30 2.90
CA ASP A 36 -23.69 27.06 3.40
C ASP A 36 -23.03 25.79 2.83
N THR A 37 -22.59 25.80 1.56
CA THR A 37 -21.94 24.64 0.93
C THR A 37 -20.47 24.49 1.34
N GLN A 38 -19.79 25.57 1.72
CA GLN A 38 -18.39 25.53 2.14
C GLN A 38 -18.26 25.21 3.64
N GLN A 39 -19.18 25.70 4.47
CA GLN A 39 -19.31 25.33 5.87
C GLN A 39 -19.74 23.86 6.04
N ALA A 40 -20.64 23.35 5.18
CA ALA A 40 -21.04 21.93 5.17
C ALA A 40 -19.93 20.99 4.69
N ALA A 41 -19.12 21.41 3.69
CA ALA A 41 -17.98 20.62 3.22
C ALA A 41 -16.87 20.48 4.28
N MET A 42 -16.66 21.51 5.11
CA MET A 42 -15.76 21.44 6.27
C MET A 42 -16.32 20.56 7.39
N ALA A 43 -17.64 20.53 7.57
CA ALA A 43 -18.30 19.78 8.64
C ALA A 43 -18.24 18.25 8.45
N ASN A 44 -18.00 17.77 7.22
CA ASN A 44 -17.91 16.34 6.92
C ASN A 44 -16.48 15.83 6.66
N GLN A 45 -15.46 16.65 6.96
CA GLN A 45 -14.06 16.23 6.84
C GLN A 45 -13.64 15.37 8.03
N GLN A 46 -13.06 14.23 7.72
CA GLN A 46 -12.44 13.31 8.66
C GLN A 46 -10.94 13.27 8.43
N THR A 47 -10.18 12.72 9.37
CA THR A 47 -8.72 12.73 9.31
C THR A 47 -8.13 11.42 9.79
N ILE A 48 -7.12 10.94 9.07
CA ILE A 48 -6.24 9.85 9.51
C ILE A 48 -4.89 10.47 9.85
N SER A 49 -4.38 10.17 11.04
CA SER A 49 -3.06 10.60 11.49
C SER A 49 -2.13 9.40 11.62
N GLY A 50 -0.84 9.66 11.54
CA GLY A 50 0.16 8.62 11.69
C GLY A 50 1.57 9.13 11.51
N THR A 51 2.52 8.20 11.43
CA THR A 51 3.93 8.48 11.24
C THR A 51 4.48 7.63 10.11
N LEU A 52 5.16 8.26 9.16
CA LEU A 52 5.97 7.58 8.15
C LEU A 52 7.29 7.17 8.78
N SER A 53 7.64 5.90 8.67
CA SER A 53 8.90 5.34 9.12
C SER A 53 9.65 4.71 7.95
N PHE A 54 10.97 4.71 8.03
CA PHE A 54 11.84 4.25 6.95
C PHE A 54 12.68 3.10 7.47
N THR A 55 12.83 2.04 6.69
CA THR A 55 13.80 1.00 7.03
C THR A 55 15.22 1.52 6.87
N GLU A 56 16.14 1.04 7.71
CA GLU A 56 17.55 1.35 7.57
C GLU A 56 18.06 0.77 6.25
N SER A 57 18.34 1.65 5.32
CA SER A 57 18.89 1.33 4.00
C SER A 57 19.91 2.44 3.78
N GLY A 58 21.18 2.12 3.54
CA GLY A 58 22.28 3.08 3.47
C GLY A 58 22.19 4.08 2.29
N GLU A 59 21.00 4.30 1.77
CA GLU A 59 20.63 5.13 0.63
C GLU A 59 20.14 6.47 1.15
N ALA A 60 20.69 7.56 0.62
CA ALA A 60 20.22 8.91 0.94
C ALA A 60 19.03 9.29 0.05
N LEU A 61 18.17 10.14 0.57
CA LEU A 61 17.08 10.72 -0.21
C LEU A 61 17.61 11.90 -1.05
N PRO A 62 17.24 12.03 -2.35
CA PRO A 62 17.63 13.18 -3.16
C PRO A 62 16.93 14.48 -2.73
N GLU A 63 17.48 15.62 -3.12
CA GLU A 63 17.08 16.97 -2.64
C GLU A 63 15.70 17.46 -3.12
N ASP A 64 15.04 16.72 -4.03
CA ASP A 64 13.72 17.03 -4.58
C ASP A 64 12.77 15.80 -4.53
N ALA A 65 12.95 14.92 -3.54
CA ALA A 65 12.06 13.76 -3.38
C ALA A 65 10.71 14.14 -2.78
N GLU A 66 9.63 13.61 -3.36
CA GLU A 66 8.27 13.84 -2.88
C GLU A 66 7.63 12.53 -2.39
N VAL A 67 7.07 12.55 -1.18
CA VAL A 67 6.21 11.47 -0.69
C VAL A 67 4.79 11.69 -1.19
N THR A 68 4.26 10.70 -1.90
CA THR A 68 2.84 10.60 -2.23
C THR A 68 2.16 9.64 -1.25
N LEU A 69 1.30 10.19 -0.40
CA LEU A 69 0.47 9.43 0.53
C LEU A 69 -0.95 9.30 -0.02
N SER A 70 -1.47 8.09 -0.11
CA SER A 70 -2.78 7.79 -0.69
C SER A 70 -3.65 6.96 0.26
N LEU A 71 -4.93 7.30 0.32
CA LEU A 71 -5.99 6.47 0.92
C LEU A 71 -6.82 5.88 -0.21
N SER A 72 -6.97 4.55 -0.21
CA SER A 72 -7.76 3.86 -1.22
C SER A 72 -8.67 2.81 -0.61
N ASP A 73 -9.81 2.57 -1.26
CA ASP A 73 -10.67 1.42 -0.99
C ASP A 73 -10.07 0.18 -1.68
N VAL A 74 -9.73 -0.81 -0.86
CA VAL A 74 -9.08 -2.08 -1.23
C VAL A 74 -9.99 -3.29 -0.99
N SER A 75 -11.31 -3.06 -0.93
CA SER A 75 -12.29 -4.12 -0.63
C SER A 75 -12.46 -5.13 -1.75
N LEU A 76 -12.13 -4.74 -2.97
CA LEU A 76 -12.27 -5.58 -4.16
C LEU A 76 -10.92 -6.24 -4.45
N ALA A 77 -10.88 -7.57 -4.39
CA ALA A 77 -9.67 -8.34 -4.68
C ALA A 77 -9.32 -8.36 -6.18
N ASP A 78 -10.34 -8.37 -7.04
CA ASP A 78 -10.19 -8.56 -8.49
C ASP A 78 -10.17 -7.25 -9.30
N ALA A 79 -10.16 -6.11 -8.63
CA ALA A 79 -10.22 -4.79 -9.26
C ALA A 79 -9.10 -3.89 -8.73
N PRO A 80 -8.64 -2.91 -9.53
CA PRO A 80 -7.76 -1.86 -9.04
C PRO A 80 -8.41 -1.16 -7.83
N ALA A 81 -7.59 -0.84 -6.83
CA ALA A 81 -8.03 -0.09 -5.67
C ALA A 81 -8.57 1.29 -6.08
N LYS A 82 -9.68 1.70 -5.46
CA LYS A 82 -10.28 3.01 -5.75
C LYS A 82 -9.61 4.08 -4.87
N LEU A 83 -8.93 5.03 -5.51
CA LEU A 83 -8.34 6.18 -4.81
C LEU A 83 -9.45 7.07 -4.23
N ILE A 84 -9.30 7.44 -2.96
CA ILE A 84 -10.21 8.36 -2.23
C ILE A 84 -9.55 9.72 -2.10
N VAL A 85 -8.34 9.75 -1.56
CA VAL A 85 -7.56 10.99 -1.44
C VAL A 85 -6.07 10.69 -1.58
N GLU A 86 -5.36 11.68 -2.10
CA GLU A 86 -3.91 11.70 -2.24
C GLU A 86 -3.35 12.99 -1.64
N LYS A 87 -2.18 12.91 -1.04
CA LYS A 87 -1.47 14.04 -0.44
C LYS A 87 0.03 13.91 -0.70
N SER A 88 0.60 14.96 -1.28
CA SER A 88 2.05 15.13 -1.40
C SER A 88 2.65 15.72 -0.11
N ILE A 89 3.81 15.22 0.29
CA ILE A 89 4.58 15.66 1.46
C ILE A 89 6.04 15.77 1.05
N ASP A 90 6.62 16.96 1.19
CA ASP A 90 8.05 17.18 1.03
C ASP A 90 8.82 16.53 2.18
N VAL A 91 9.84 15.75 1.86
CA VAL A 91 10.71 15.09 2.85
C VAL A 91 12.16 15.36 2.50
N GLU A 92 12.91 15.94 3.44
CA GLU A 92 14.33 16.26 3.23
C GLU A 92 15.26 15.11 3.66
N GLN A 93 14.78 14.20 4.51
CA GLN A 93 15.57 13.13 5.11
C GLN A 93 14.71 11.93 5.46
N LEU A 94 15.32 10.75 5.55
CA LEU A 94 14.69 9.49 6.00
C LEU A 94 14.49 9.47 7.52
N ALA A 95 13.91 10.54 8.07
CA ALA A 95 13.55 10.64 9.48
C ALA A 95 12.05 10.38 9.67
N PRO A 96 11.63 9.79 10.79
CA PRO A 96 10.22 9.61 11.09
C PRO A 96 9.46 10.92 10.94
N THR A 97 8.42 10.91 10.10
CA THR A 97 7.67 12.11 9.72
C THR A 97 6.20 11.91 10.01
N ASP A 98 5.63 12.75 10.87
CA ASP A 98 4.20 12.70 11.15
C ASP A 98 3.40 13.22 9.96
N PHE A 99 2.26 12.57 9.72
CA PHE A 99 1.35 12.94 8.66
C PHE A 99 -0.09 13.05 9.16
N THR A 100 -0.87 13.76 8.35
CA THR A 100 -2.29 13.95 8.55
C THR A 100 -2.94 13.94 7.18
N LEU A 101 -3.89 13.04 6.97
CA LEU A 101 -4.58 12.84 5.71
C LEU A 101 -6.07 13.11 5.91
N ALA A 102 -6.54 14.23 5.37
CA ALA A 102 -7.94 14.62 5.44
C ALA A 102 -8.72 14.01 4.28
N TYR A 103 -9.95 13.54 4.53
CA TYR A 103 -10.85 12.95 3.54
C TYR A 103 -12.30 13.29 3.87
N SER A 104 -13.20 13.24 2.88
CA SER A 104 -14.65 13.40 3.13
C SER A 104 -15.26 12.08 3.59
N ALA A 105 -16.12 12.11 4.60
CA ALA A 105 -16.85 10.90 5.00
C ALA A 105 -17.84 10.42 3.92
N ASP A 106 -18.25 11.29 2.99
CA ASP A 106 -19.12 10.92 1.87
C ASP A 106 -18.41 10.08 0.80
N ASP A 107 -17.07 10.14 0.74
CA ASP A 107 -16.27 9.45 -0.28
C ASP A 107 -15.90 8.01 0.12
N VAL A 108 -16.25 7.60 1.35
CA VAL A 108 -15.90 6.30 1.93
C VAL A 108 -17.12 5.46 2.25
N VAL A 109 -16.94 4.14 2.30
CA VAL A 109 -18.00 3.19 2.69
C VAL A 109 -17.57 2.50 3.97
N VAL A 110 -18.17 2.79 5.12
CA VAL A 110 -17.66 2.34 6.45
C VAL A 110 -17.38 0.82 6.56
N ASN A 111 -18.13 -0.03 5.85
CA ASN A 111 -17.96 -1.49 5.88
C ASN A 111 -16.95 -2.04 4.84
N HIS A 112 -16.24 -1.17 4.14
CA HIS A 112 -15.19 -1.51 3.18
C HIS A 112 -13.81 -1.51 3.84
N ALA A 113 -12.88 -2.28 3.29
CA ALA A 113 -11.48 -2.25 3.67
C ALA A 113 -10.79 -1.06 3.01
N HIS A 114 -10.13 -0.22 3.80
CA HIS A 114 -9.41 0.96 3.33
C HIS A 114 -7.94 0.84 3.70
N GLY A 115 -7.06 1.14 2.75
CA GLY A 115 -5.62 1.04 2.92
C GLY A 115 -4.95 2.38 2.71
N VAL A 116 -3.94 2.67 3.54
CA VAL A 116 -3.00 3.77 3.34
C VAL A 116 -1.73 3.26 2.68
N ARG A 117 -1.29 3.94 1.63
CA ARG A 117 -0.05 3.64 0.91
C ARG A 117 0.80 4.90 0.78
N ALA A 118 2.09 4.76 1.06
CA ALA A 118 3.07 5.80 0.85
C ALA A 118 4.08 5.37 -0.22
N GLN A 119 4.43 6.28 -1.10
CA GLN A 119 5.43 6.10 -2.14
C GLN A 119 6.31 7.34 -2.20
N ILE A 120 7.59 7.17 -2.53
CA ILE A 120 8.51 8.29 -2.74
C ILE A 120 9.05 8.22 -4.15
N HIS A 121 8.96 9.35 -4.85
CA HIS A 121 9.50 9.51 -6.19
C HIS A 121 10.62 10.55 -6.20
N ASP A 122 11.54 10.43 -7.15
CA ASP A 122 12.50 11.50 -7.47
C ASP A 122 11.89 12.57 -8.41
N GLU A 123 12.68 13.58 -8.77
CA GLU A 123 12.26 14.65 -9.70
C GLU A 123 11.88 14.14 -11.10
N ASP A 124 12.42 12.99 -11.50
CA ASP A 124 12.19 12.34 -12.79
C ASP A 124 10.96 11.40 -12.76
N GLY A 125 10.37 11.16 -11.58
CA GLY A 125 9.23 10.28 -11.36
C GLY A 125 9.58 8.81 -11.12
N ASN A 126 10.84 8.47 -10.87
CA ASN A 126 11.24 7.10 -10.53
C ASN A 126 10.87 6.78 -9.09
N LEU A 127 10.30 5.59 -8.87
CA LEU A 127 9.93 5.11 -7.54
C LEU A 127 11.19 4.73 -6.75
N LEU A 128 11.44 5.44 -5.65
CA LEU A 128 12.58 5.20 -4.75
C LEU A 128 12.18 4.38 -3.53
N TRP A 129 10.99 4.62 -2.98
CA TRP A 129 10.49 3.93 -1.78
C TRP A 129 9.01 3.63 -1.90
N THR A 130 8.56 2.51 -1.32
CA THR A 130 7.14 2.15 -1.24
C THR A 130 6.85 1.39 0.05
N THR A 131 5.61 1.45 0.51
CA THR A 131 5.09 0.52 1.52
C THR A 131 4.85 -0.86 0.90
N THR A 132 5.11 -1.92 1.68
CA THR A 132 4.87 -3.32 1.29
C THR A 132 3.64 -3.91 1.95
N ASP A 133 3.31 -3.45 3.15
CA ASP A 133 2.23 -3.98 3.97
C ASP A 133 0.90 -3.27 3.71
N ALA A 134 -0.20 -3.99 3.94
CA ALA A 134 -1.54 -3.41 3.89
C ALA A 134 -1.82 -2.62 5.19
N ASN A 135 -1.57 -1.30 5.15
CA ASN A 135 -1.86 -0.41 6.29
C ASN A 135 -3.36 -0.10 6.35
N LEU A 136 -4.14 -1.04 6.90
CA LEU A 136 -5.60 -0.92 6.95
C LEU A 136 -6.07 0.09 8.01
N VAL A 137 -7.06 0.89 7.63
CA VAL A 137 -7.66 1.93 8.49
C VAL A 137 -9.19 1.83 8.50
N LYS A 138 -9.77 2.28 9.61
CA LYS A 138 -11.21 2.55 9.80
C LYS A 138 -11.51 3.98 9.38
N VAL A 139 -12.60 4.17 8.64
CA VAL A 139 -13.00 5.44 8.04
C VAL A 139 -14.49 5.72 8.20
N GLY A 140 -14.89 7.00 8.12
CA GLY A 140 -16.26 7.48 8.36
C GLY A 140 -16.40 8.36 9.60
N ASN A 141 -17.56 8.99 9.80
CA ASN A 141 -17.80 9.99 10.86
C ASN A 141 -17.60 9.49 12.30
N ASP A 142 -17.84 8.20 12.55
CA ASP A 142 -17.72 7.58 13.88
C ASP A 142 -16.40 6.82 14.06
N SER A 143 -15.40 7.13 13.24
CA SER A 143 -14.12 6.41 13.26
C SER A 143 -13.23 6.89 14.39
N ASP A 144 -13.07 6.06 15.42
CA ASP A 144 -12.00 6.20 16.39
C ASP A 144 -10.73 5.53 15.84
N GLN A 145 -10.08 6.17 14.86
CA GLN A 145 -8.83 5.67 14.26
C GLN A 145 -7.64 6.10 15.11
N ALA A 146 -6.95 5.13 15.70
CA ALA A 146 -5.67 5.38 16.34
C ALA A 146 -4.61 5.78 15.30
N PRO A 147 -3.58 6.57 15.69
CA PRO A 147 -2.48 6.88 14.79
C PRO A 147 -1.81 5.60 14.29
N ILE A 148 -1.57 5.53 12.97
CA ILE A 148 -0.91 4.38 12.35
C ILE A 148 0.56 4.67 12.09
N THR A 149 1.39 3.62 12.03
CA THR A 149 2.76 3.72 11.53
C THR A 149 2.83 3.08 10.15
N VAL A 150 3.35 3.80 9.18
CA VAL A 150 3.49 3.35 7.80
C VAL A 150 4.97 3.20 7.50
N ILE A 151 5.43 1.98 7.24
CA ILE A 151 6.85 1.67 7.01
C ILE A 151 7.13 1.62 5.51
N LEU A 152 8.11 2.39 5.07
CA LEU A 152 8.58 2.41 3.69
C LEU A 152 9.88 1.62 3.55
N HIS A 153 9.98 0.92 2.42
CA HIS A 153 11.15 0.17 1.98
C HIS A 153 11.70 0.74 0.68
N PRO A 154 13.03 0.69 0.46
CA PRO A 154 13.62 1.17 -0.77
C PRO A 154 13.32 0.23 -1.94
N VAL A 155 13.29 0.81 -3.14
CA VAL A 155 13.04 0.12 -4.41
C VAL A 155 14.33 0.14 -5.23
N GLY A 156 14.75 -1.03 -5.69
CA GLY A 156 15.90 -1.18 -6.59
C GLY A 156 15.61 -0.64 -8.00
N PRO A 157 16.66 -0.45 -8.83
CA PRO A 157 16.51 0.04 -10.20
C PRO A 157 15.69 -0.90 -11.09
N ASP A 158 15.58 -2.17 -10.72
CA ASP A 158 14.75 -3.19 -11.38
C ASP A 158 13.29 -3.20 -10.89
N GLY A 159 12.92 -2.30 -9.97
CA GLY A 159 11.57 -2.20 -9.39
C GLY A 159 11.30 -3.16 -8.23
N SER A 160 12.26 -4.01 -7.85
CA SER A 160 12.11 -4.88 -6.68
C SER A 160 12.25 -4.11 -5.38
N VAL A 161 11.37 -4.40 -4.42
CA VAL A 161 11.47 -3.83 -3.07
C VAL A 161 12.56 -4.58 -2.30
N LYS A 162 13.52 -3.85 -1.71
CA LYS A 162 14.56 -4.47 -0.87
C LYS A 162 14.01 -4.68 0.53
N THR A 163 13.48 -5.86 0.78
CA THR A 163 13.15 -6.30 2.14
C THR A 163 14.30 -7.15 2.69
N ALA A 164 14.82 -6.79 3.85
CA ALA A 164 16.01 -7.42 4.42
C ALA A 164 15.88 -8.95 4.56
N SER A 165 14.67 -9.45 4.87
CA SER A 165 14.42 -10.88 5.07
C SER A 165 14.47 -11.70 3.78
N LEU A 166 14.02 -11.13 2.65
CA LEU A 166 14.13 -11.81 1.36
C LEU A 166 15.60 -11.92 0.98
N GLN A 167 16.36 -10.84 1.10
CA GLN A 167 17.79 -10.79 0.77
C GLN A 167 18.61 -11.84 1.54
N GLN A 168 18.39 -11.96 2.85
CA GLN A 168 19.06 -12.97 3.66
C GLN A 168 18.71 -14.41 3.27
N ALA A 169 17.47 -14.66 2.83
CA ALA A 169 17.07 -15.99 2.38
C ALA A 169 17.70 -16.37 1.03
N GLN A 170 17.79 -15.43 0.08
CA GLN A 170 18.50 -15.64 -1.20
C GLN A 170 19.99 -15.88 -0.96
N GLU A 171 20.64 -15.10 -0.09
CA GLU A 171 22.08 -15.29 0.22
C GLU A 171 22.35 -16.65 0.85
N GLN A 172 21.48 -17.15 1.73
CA GLN A 172 21.61 -18.49 2.29
C GLN A 172 21.44 -19.58 1.23
N LEU A 173 20.52 -19.41 0.28
CA LEU A 173 20.34 -20.36 -0.83
C LEU A 173 21.52 -20.34 -1.81
N LEU A 174 22.05 -19.16 -2.12
CA LEU A 174 23.22 -18.97 -2.99
C LEU A 174 24.50 -19.49 -2.31
N SER A 175 24.64 -19.31 -1.00
CA SER A 175 25.76 -19.81 -0.19
C SER A 175 25.68 -21.32 0.06
N SER A 176 24.47 -21.88 0.13
CA SER A 176 24.26 -23.34 0.28
C SER A 176 24.45 -24.13 -1.03
N GLY A 177 24.85 -23.46 -2.12
CA GLY A 177 24.87 -23.99 -3.48
C GLY A 177 26.24 -24.05 -4.15
N ASP A 178 27.35 -24.30 -3.43
CA ASP A 178 28.59 -24.91 -3.95
C ASP A 178 29.60 -25.14 -2.79
N GLU A 179 29.44 -26.21 -2.01
CA GLU A 179 30.62 -26.88 -1.43
C GLU A 179 30.46 -28.37 -1.72
N PRO A 180 31.23 -28.97 -2.66
CA PRO A 180 31.40 -30.41 -2.64
C PRO A 180 32.00 -30.73 -1.28
N ASN A 181 31.28 -31.51 -0.47
CA ASN A 181 31.90 -32.08 0.70
C ASN A 181 33.12 -32.88 0.21
N ALA A 182 34.23 -32.76 0.93
CA ALA A 182 35.44 -33.52 0.65
C ALA A 182 35.28 -35.03 0.94
N ALA A 183 34.06 -35.59 0.92
CA ALA A 183 33.78 -37.01 1.05
C ALA A 183 33.40 -37.69 -0.29
N GLU A 184 33.33 -36.95 -1.41
CA GLU A 184 33.20 -37.55 -2.75
C GLU A 184 34.52 -37.56 -3.55
N GLN A 185 35.65 -37.37 -2.88
CA GLN A 185 36.99 -37.47 -3.47
C GLN A 185 37.86 -38.56 -2.82
N GLU A 186 37.31 -39.71 -2.43
CA GLU A 186 38.10 -40.95 -2.29
C GLU A 186 37.15 -42.13 -2.11
N VAL A 187 36.74 -42.79 -3.20
CA VAL A 187 36.63 -44.27 -3.34
C VAL A 187 36.12 -44.64 -4.76
N VAL A 188 36.74 -44.04 -5.78
CA VAL A 188 36.85 -44.67 -7.11
C VAL A 188 38.23 -45.32 -7.24
N GLU A 189 38.59 -46.18 -6.28
CA GLU A 189 39.75 -47.04 -6.42
C GLU A 189 39.53 -48.35 -5.66
N SER A 190 38.89 -49.31 -6.33
CA SER A 190 39.22 -50.75 -6.27
C SER A 190 38.23 -51.51 -7.13
N ALA A 191 38.55 -51.58 -8.42
CA ALA A 191 38.06 -52.68 -9.25
C ALA A 191 38.83 -53.95 -8.85
N ASN A 192 38.17 -54.91 -8.22
CA ASN A 192 38.23 -56.31 -8.66
C ASN A 192 37.08 -57.14 -8.06
N PRO A 193 36.46 -58.05 -8.83
CA PRO A 193 35.21 -58.72 -8.52
C PRO A 193 35.48 -60.09 -7.88
N GLU A 194 34.62 -60.57 -6.99
CA GLU A 194 34.33 -62.01 -6.88
C GLU A 194 33.19 -62.28 -5.89
N ALA A 195 32.22 -63.05 -6.40
CA ALA A 195 31.33 -63.98 -5.72
C ALA A 195 30.59 -63.52 -4.45
N VAL A 196 29.25 -63.62 -4.47
CA VAL A 196 28.57 -64.83 -3.98
C VAL A 196 27.04 -64.66 -4.04
N SER A 197 26.42 -65.57 -4.80
CA SER A 197 25.09 -66.19 -4.67
C SER A 197 23.87 -65.36 -4.24
N GLU A 198 22.90 -65.34 -5.15
CA GLU A 198 21.56 -65.93 -4.97
C GLU A 198 21.09 -66.16 -3.52
N GLU A 199 20.01 -65.48 -3.11
CA GLU A 199 18.82 -66.14 -2.58
C GLU A 199 17.64 -65.17 -2.60
N VAL A 200 16.56 -65.62 -3.26
CA VAL A 200 15.23 -65.02 -3.26
C VAL A 200 14.47 -65.59 -2.07
N ASP A 201 13.86 -64.73 -1.26
CA ASP A 201 12.70 -65.07 -0.42
C ASP A 201 11.97 -63.74 -0.21
N ASP A 202 10.81 -63.55 -0.85
CA ASP A 202 9.48 -63.63 -0.21
C ASP A 202 9.43 -62.63 0.97
N ILE A 203 8.52 -61.65 1.06
CA ILE A 203 7.07 -61.81 1.09
C ILE A 203 6.42 -60.40 1.14
N GLN A 204 5.27 -60.30 0.48
CA GLN A 204 4.08 -59.52 0.89
C GLN A 204 4.00 -58.02 0.63
N GLU A 205 3.54 -57.73 -0.59
CA GLU A 205 2.60 -56.65 -0.90
C GLU A 205 1.16 -57.11 -0.54
N PRO A 206 0.35 -56.24 0.10
CA PRO A 206 -1.07 -56.15 -0.27
C PRO A 206 -1.43 -54.69 -0.56
N SER A 207 -1.71 -54.39 -1.83
CA SER A 207 -3.03 -54.48 -2.47
C SER A 207 -3.79 -53.15 -2.41
N ALA A 208 -3.90 -52.55 -3.59
CA ALA A 208 -4.87 -51.53 -3.94
C ALA A 208 -6.33 -52.05 -3.91
N ALA A 209 -7.28 -51.12 -3.78
CA ALA A 209 -8.65 -51.15 -4.32
C ALA A 209 -9.28 -49.78 -3.95
N GLU A 210 -9.45 -48.80 -4.84
CA GLU A 210 -10.29 -48.69 -6.04
C GLU A 210 -11.82 -48.69 -5.76
N ALA A 211 -12.40 -47.52 -6.07
CA ALA A 211 -13.72 -47.24 -6.66
C ALA A 211 -15.06 -47.27 -5.87
N ALA A 212 -15.87 -46.28 -6.30
CA ALA A 212 -17.34 -46.23 -6.47
C ALA A 212 -18.20 -46.00 -5.21
N GLU A 213 -18.89 -44.87 -5.10
CA GLU A 213 -20.16 -44.46 -5.76
C GLU A 213 -21.37 -44.69 -4.82
N ALA A 214 -22.31 -43.74 -4.88
CA ALA A 214 -23.72 -43.79 -4.42
C ALA A 214 -24.09 -42.91 -3.21
N ALA A 215 -24.70 -41.77 -3.52
CA ALA A 215 -25.84 -41.21 -2.78
C ALA A 215 -27.08 -42.13 -3.00
N PRO A 216 -28.31 -41.88 -2.45
CA PRO A 216 -28.83 -40.75 -1.66
C PRO A 216 -29.69 -41.23 -0.45
N GLU A 217 -30.62 -40.37 0.02
CA GLU A 217 -31.72 -40.63 0.95
C GLU A 217 -31.26 -40.69 2.43
N ASP A 218 -31.91 -40.15 3.45
CA ASP A 218 -33.20 -39.48 3.64
C ASP A 218 -33.25 -39.17 5.15
N SER A 219 -34.17 -38.28 5.54
CA SER A 219 -34.81 -38.30 6.86
C SER A 219 -34.15 -37.61 8.08
N VAL A 220 -34.80 -36.48 8.44
CA VAL A 220 -35.24 -36.00 9.78
C VAL A 220 -34.17 -35.71 10.85
N GLU A 221 -34.24 -34.72 11.74
CA GLU A 221 -35.27 -33.78 12.19
C GLU A 221 -34.51 -32.70 13.00
N SER A 222 -34.91 -31.42 12.92
CA SER A 222 -34.57 -30.42 13.95
C SER A 222 -35.55 -30.58 15.15
N PRO A 223 -35.63 -29.72 16.19
CA PRO A 223 -34.68 -28.75 16.75
C PRO A 223 -34.64 -28.78 18.31
N GLN A 224 -33.84 -27.87 18.89
CA GLN A 224 -34.02 -27.14 20.16
C GLN A 224 -34.26 -27.88 21.50
N SER A 225 -33.43 -27.55 22.49
CA SER A 225 -33.86 -27.04 23.82
C SER A 225 -32.72 -26.27 24.47
#